data_AF-A0AAP9DZC1-F1
#
_entry.id   AF-A0AAP9DZC1-F1
#
_cell.length_a   1.000
_cell.length_b   1.000
_cell.length_c   1.000
_cell.angle_alpha   90.00
_cell.angle_beta   90.00
_cell.angle_gamma   90.00
#
_symmetry.space_group_name_H-M   'P 1'
#
loop_
_entity.id
_entity.type
_entity.pdbx_description
1 polymer ?
#
loop_
_entity_poly.entity_id
_entity_poly.type
_entity_poly.pdbx_seq_one_letter_code
_entity_poly.pdbx_strand_id
1 'polypeptide(L)'
;MILSRMTADSVVKTGILRKADNKDDVWSSDSITSLPGAEAGQALLLGRPPMKDVKRLSVGGQEISPAYGSNSWIGHVRNAAYAELILVFDYAAYAQVAIPETQLALLRLKQAYGETKDGWMEPPPDRVLANTEWLKLTKDMKASADHLEGVTIITQNQE
;
A
#
# COMPACT_ATOMS: atom_id res chain seq x y z
N MET A 1 8.42 -0.88 1.66
CA MET A 1 8.05 0.26 2.54
C MET A 1 8.18 -0.12 4.00
N ILE A 2 8.65 0.79 4.86
CA ILE A 2 8.80 0.59 6.30
C ILE A 2 7.97 1.66 7.02
N LEU A 3 7.14 1.25 7.97
CA LEU A 3 6.22 2.11 8.69
C LEU A 3 6.35 1.90 10.20
N SER A 4 6.14 2.96 10.97
CA SER A 4 5.84 2.82 12.39
C SER A 4 4.43 2.22 12.55
N ARG A 5 4.15 1.58 13.68
CA ARG A 5 2.81 1.06 14.00
C ARG A 5 1.75 2.15 13.95
N MET A 6 2.06 3.33 14.48
CA MET A 6 1.17 4.50 14.46
C MET A 6 0.82 4.94 13.04
N THR A 7 1.82 5.00 12.15
CA THR A 7 1.60 5.35 10.75
C THR A 7 0.78 4.27 10.05
N ALA A 8 1.10 2.99 10.26
CA ALA A 8 0.40 1.89 9.63
C ALA A 8 -1.07 1.79 10.08
N ASP A 9 -1.37 1.98 11.37
CA ASP A 9 -2.74 2.07 11.88
C ASP A 9 -3.50 3.27 11.27
N SER A 10 -2.81 4.38 11.01
CA SER A 10 -3.40 5.53 10.31
C SER A 10 -3.71 5.20 8.85
N VAL A 11 -2.83 4.47 8.16
CA VAL A 11 -3.05 3.97 6.79
C VAL A 11 -4.23 3.01 6.73
N VAL A 12 -4.38 2.10 7.71
CA VAL A 12 -5.54 1.19 7.80
C VAL A 12 -6.86 1.98 7.80
N LYS A 13 -6.95 3.05 8.59
CA LYS A 13 -8.16 3.89 8.67
C LYS A 13 -8.55 4.56 7.35
N THR A 14 -7.61 4.70 6.42
CA THR A 14 -7.91 5.26 5.09
C THR A 14 -8.58 4.25 4.14
N GLY A 15 -8.53 2.96 4.46
CA GLY A 15 -9.06 1.88 3.62
C GLY A 15 -8.16 1.49 2.44
N ILE A 16 -6.97 2.09 2.28
CA ILE A 16 -6.08 1.77 1.15
C ILE A 16 -5.20 0.55 1.37
N LEU A 17 -5.00 0.12 2.62
CA LEU A 17 -4.27 -1.11 2.93
C LEU A 17 -5.24 -2.29 2.82
N ARG A 18 -4.95 -3.18 1.86
CA ARG A 18 -5.87 -4.26 1.45
C ARG A 18 -5.19 -5.61 1.57
N LYS A 19 -5.96 -6.63 1.87
CA LYS A 19 -5.55 -8.03 1.93
C LYS A 19 -6.11 -8.78 0.73
N ALA A 20 -5.31 -9.66 0.14
CA ALA A 20 -5.77 -10.56 -0.90
C ALA A 20 -6.94 -11.42 -0.40
N ASP A 21 -7.99 -11.48 -1.21
CA ASP A 21 -9.12 -12.40 -1.11
C ASP A 21 -9.02 -13.55 -2.14
N ASN A 22 -7.97 -13.54 -2.95
CA ASN A 22 -7.66 -14.51 -4.00
C ASN A 22 -6.21 -15.00 -3.91
N LYS A 23 -5.81 -15.87 -4.85
CA LYS A 23 -4.49 -16.48 -4.91
C LYS A 23 -3.51 -15.75 -5.85
N ASP A 24 -4.01 -14.85 -6.70
CA ASP A 24 -3.25 -14.28 -7.81
C ASP A 24 -2.68 -12.89 -7.49
N ASP A 25 -3.01 -12.31 -6.33
CA ASP A 25 -2.60 -10.97 -5.89
C ASP A 25 -3.04 -9.84 -6.83
N VAL A 26 -4.05 -10.10 -7.66
CA VAL A 26 -4.51 -9.20 -8.73
C VAL A 26 -6.03 -9.12 -8.72
N TRP A 27 -6.56 -7.93 -9.03
CA TRP A 27 -7.97 -7.61 -9.27
C TRP A 27 -8.96 -7.73 -8.11
N SER A 28 -8.67 -8.54 -7.09
CA SER A 28 -9.56 -8.68 -5.93
C SER A 28 -8.76 -8.58 -4.63
N SER A 29 -9.31 -7.88 -3.66
CA SER A 29 -8.78 -7.68 -2.33
C SER A 29 -9.81 -6.93 -1.49
N ASP A 30 -9.69 -6.99 -0.17
CA ASP A 30 -10.52 -6.22 0.75
C ASP A 30 -9.67 -5.33 1.64
N SER A 31 -10.17 -4.15 1.96
CA SER A 31 -9.54 -3.27 2.95
C SER A 31 -9.49 -3.96 4.32
N ILE A 32 -8.33 -3.96 4.97
CA ILE A 32 -8.23 -4.47 6.34
C ILE A 32 -8.75 -3.42 7.33
N THR A 33 -9.37 -3.86 8.42
CA THR A 33 -9.89 -2.99 9.48
C THR A 33 -8.94 -2.86 10.67
N SER A 34 -7.95 -3.76 10.77
CA SER A 34 -6.92 -3.74 11.80
C SER A 34 -5.66 -4.46 11.33
N LEU A 35 -4.51 -4.08 11.90
CA LEU A 35 -3.25 -4.77 11.68
C LEU A 35 -3.16 -6.00 12.60
N PRO A 36 -2.65 -7.14 12.12
CA PRO A 36 -2.28 -8.26 12.97
C PRO A 36 -1.31 -7.84 14.09
N GLY A 37 -1.30 -8.59 15.19
CA GLY A 37 -0.30 -8.43 16.24
C GLY A 37 1.09 -8.91 15.79
N ALA A 38 2.13 -8.41 16.45
CA ALA A 38 3.48 -8.94 16.41
C ALA A 38 4.05 -8.87 17.85
N GLU A 39 4.97 -9.77 18.19
CA GLU A 39 5.63 -9.72 19.50
C GLU A 39 6.55 -8.50 19.59
N ALA A 40 6.88 -8.06 20.81
CA ALA A 40 7.78 -6.93 21.01
C ALA A 40 9.15 -7.21 20.36
N GLY A 41 9.65 -6.25 19.59
CA GLY A 41 10.90 -6.40 18.83
C GLY A 41 10.78 -7.18 17.53
N GLN A 42 9.63 -7.77 17.19
CA GLN A 42 9.36 -8.31 15.86
C GLN A 42 8.78 -7.23 14.94
N ALA A 43 9.20 -7.26 13.68
CA ALA A 43 8.57 -6.45 12.64
C ALA A 43 7.39 -7.22 12.05
N LEU A 44 6.19 -6.64 12.06
CA LEU A 44 5.06 -7.20 11.33
C LEU A 44 5.34 -7.10 9.83
N LEU A 45 5.26 -8.23 9.12
CA LEU A 45 5.50 -8.32 7.68
C LEU A 45 4.18 -8.51 6.94
N LEU A 46 3.90 -7.59 6.02
CA LEU A 46 2.81 -7.70 5.06
C LEU A 46 3.39 -7.85 3.65
N GLY A 47 3.07 -8.93 2.97
CA GLY A 47 3.68 -9.28 1.69
C GLY A 47 3.19 -10.62 1.20
N ARG A 48 3.66 -11.05 0.03
CA ARG A 48 3.20 -12.27 -0.63
C ARG A 48 3.36 -13.53 0.25
N PRO A 49 2.57 -14.59 0.02
CA PRO A 49 2.63 -15.83 0.81
C PRO A 49 4.02 -16.46 0.96
N PRO A 50 4.93 -16.45 -0.04
CA PRO A 50 6.30 -16.94 0.15
C PRO A 50 7.11 -16.21 1.22
N MET A 51 6.71 -15.00 1.61
CA MET A 51 7.36 -14.25 2.69
C MET A 51 7.10 -14.86 4.08
N LYS A 52 6.16 -15.83 4.20
CA LYS A 52 5.94 -16.58 5.45
C LYS A 52 7.18 -17.34 5.91
N ASP A 53 7.99 -17.80 4.96
CA ASP A 53 9.18 -18.62 5.24
C ASP A 53 10.42 -17.76 5.54
N VAL A 54 10.31 -16.45 5.39
CA VAL A 54 11.39 -15.51 5.70
C VAL A 54 11.52 -15.37 7.21
N LYS A 55 12.61 -15.91 7.76
CA LYS A 55 12.91 -15.84 9.21
C LYS A 55 13.73 -14.63 9.61
N ARG A 56 14.42 -14.01 8.65
CA ARG A 56 15.36 -12.91 8.89
C ARG A 56 15.38 -11.95 7.72
N LEU A 57 15.45 -10.66 8.02
CA LEU A 57 15.63 -9.59 7.04
C LEU A 57 16.75 -8.67 7.51
N SER A 58 17.51 -8.09 6.59
CA SER A 58 18.42 -7.00 6.90
C SER A 58 17.77 -5.67 6.52
N VAL A 59 17.61 -4.78 7.47
CA VAL A 59 17.02 -3.46 7.29
C VAL A 59 17.95 -2.42 7.91
N GLY A 60 18.44 -1.47 7.12
CA GLY A 60 19.38 -0.45 7.60
C GLY A 60 20.66 -1.03 8.21
N GLY A 61 21.09 -2.22 7.76
CA GLY A 61 22.25 -2.94 8.30
C GLY A 61 21.99 -3.72 9.59
N GLN A 62 20.76 -3.71 10.12
CA GLN A 62 20.36 -4.51 11.27
C GLN A 62 19.58 -5.76 10.85
N GLU A 63 19.86 -6.89 11.49
CA GLU A 63 19.09 -8.12 11.29
C GLU A 63 17.83 -8.08 12.15
N ILE A 64 16.68 -8.33 11.54
CA ILE A 64 15.37 -8.33 12.21
C ILE A 64 14.70 -9.69 12.02
N SER A 65 13.88 -10.08 13.00
CA SER A 65 12.98 -11.22 12.91
C SER A 65 11.57 -10.73 12.56
N PRO A 66 11.06 -11.01 11.35
CA PRO A 66 9.71 -10.61 10.99
C PRO A 66 8.66 -11.61 11.50
N ALA A 67 7.50 -11.09 11.91
CA ALA A 67 6.28 -11.84 12.11
C ALA A 67 5.39 -11.69 10.87
N TYR A 68 5.16 -12.78 10.13
CA TYR A 68 4.27 -12.72 8.96
C TYR A 68 2.83 -12.43 9.40
N GLY A 69 2.29 -11.31 8.93
CA GLY A 69 0.92 -10.89 9.21
C GLY A 69 -0.07 -11.39 8.18
N SER A 70 0.09 -10.97 6.92
CA SER A 70 -0.87 -11.29 5.87
C SER A 70 -0.36 -10.94 4.48
N ASN A 71 -1.06 -11.48 3.47
CA ASN A 71 -0.89 -11.11 2.08
C ASN A 71 -1.59 -9.78 1.80
N SER A 72 -0.94 -8.66 2.14
CA SER A 72 -1.51 -7.32 2.04
C SER A 72 -0.61 -6.33 1.29
N TRP A 73 -1.21 -5.29 0.71
CA TRP A 73 -0.56 -4.20 -0.04
C TRP A 73 -1.38 -2.91 -0.01
N ILE A 74 -0.79 -1.80 -0.47
CA ILE A 74 -1.50 -0.52 -0.65
C ILE A 74 -2.08 -0.44 -2.05
N GLY A 75 -3.34 -0.03 -2.17
CA GLY A 75 -3.99 0.28 -3.44
C GLY A 75 -4.72 -0.92 -4.04
N HIS A 76 -5.25 -0.76 -5.26
CA HIS A 76 -6.08 -1.79 -5.89
C HIS A 76 -5.27 -3.02 -6.30
N VAL A 77 -4.07 -2.82 -6.86
CA VAL A 77 -3.15 -3.87 -7.27
C VAL A 77 -1.83 -3.71 -6.51
N ARG A 78 -1.15 -4.82 -6.20
CA ARG A 78 0.16 -4.78 -5.55
C ARG A 78 1.17 -4.09 -6.48
N ASN A 79 1.69 -2.94 -6.04
CA ASN A 79 2.77 -2.25 -6.74
C ASN A 79 4.13 -2.75 -6.25
N ALA A 80 4.90 -3.40 -7.15
CA ALA A 80 6.21 -3.95 -6.84
C ALA A 80 7.27 -2.88 -6.48
N ALA A 81 7.09 -1.63 -6.92
CA ALA A 81 8.06 -0.56 -6.70
C ALA A 81 8.09 -0.08 -5.24
N TYR A 82 6.93 -0.06 -4.56
CA TYR A 82 6.85 0.49 -3.19
C TYR A 82 6.07 -0.38 -2.19
N ALA A 83 5.19 -1.27 -2.64
CA ALA A 83 4.30 -2.07 -1.80
C ALA A 83 4.45 -3.60 -1.97
N GLU A 84 5.57 -4.07 -2.53
CA GLU A 84 5.87 -5.51 -2.59
C GLU A 84 6.00 -6.12 -1.18
N LEU A 85 6.68 -5.38 -0.30
CA LEU A 85 6.92 -5.72 1.09
C LEU A 85 6.66 -4.49 1.97
N ILE A 86 5.80 -4.64 2.97
CA ILE A 86 5.53 -3.64 3.99
C ILE A 86 5.97 -4.21 5.34
N LEU A 87 6.89 -3.51 6.00
CA LEU A 87 7.31 -3.83 7.36
C LEU A 87 6.74 -2.79 8.31
N VAL A 88 6.11 -3.25 9.39
CA VAL A 88 5.55 -2.40 10.43
C VAL A 88 6.27 -2.69 11.74
N PHE A 89 6.93 -1.68 12.28
CA PHE A 89 7.69 -1.76 13.52
C PHE A 89 6.91 -1.13 14.67
N ASP A 90 7.12 -1.63 15.89
CA ASP A 90 6.75 -0.87 17.08
C ASP A 90 7.56 0.45 17.14
N TYR A 91 7.12 1.38 17.97
CA TYR A 91 7.71 2.72 18.04
C TYR A 91 9.20 2.69 18.43
N ALA A 92 9.58 1.82 19.38
CA ALA A 92 10.95 1.76 19.89
C ALA A 92 11.91 1.16 18.86
N ALA A 93 11.47 0.15 18.12
CA ALA A 93 12.25 -0.46 17.04
C ALA A 93 12.31 0.46 15.81
N TYR A 94 11.21 1.12 15.44
CA TYR A 94 11.17 2.07 14.31
C TYR A 94 12.18 3.21 14.50
N ALA A 95 12.28 3.77 15.71
CA ALA A 95 13.22 4.86 16.02
C ALA A 95 14.70 4.47 15.88
N GLN A 96 15.02 3.17 15.84
CA GLN A 96 16.38 2.66 15.67
C GLN A 96 16.73 2.37 14.21
N VAL A 97 15.75 2.40 13.30
CA VAL A 97 15.97 2.13 11.89
C VAL A 97 16.68 3.31 11.23
N ALA A 98 17.97 3.16 10.94
CA ALA A 98 18.78 4.18 10.30
C ALA A 98 18.69 4.11 8.76
N ILE A 99 17.55 4.51 8.19
CA ILE A 99 17.34 4.64 6.75
C ILE A 99 16.79 6.02 6.39
N PRO A 100 17.01 6.51 5.14
CA PRO A 100 16.38 7.75 4.69
C PRO A 100 14.86 7.69 4.79
N GLU A 101 14.26 8.70 5.39
CA GLU A 101 12.79 8.81 5.49
C GLU A 101 12.18 9.13 4.12
N THR A 102 10.96 8.64 3.92
CA THR A 102 10.11 8.99 2.77
C THR A 102 8.75 9.47 3.26
N GLN A 103 8.05 10.23 2.44
CA GLN A 103 6.72 10.75 2.74
C GLN A 103 5.67 10.05 1.89
N LEU A 104 4.62 9.54 2.55
CA LEU A 104 3.42 9.05 1.89
C LEU A 104 2.31 10.08 2.03
N ALA A 105 1.81 10.60 0.91
CA ALA A 105 0.67 11.51 0.86
C ALA A 105 -0.53 10.82 0.22
N LEU A 106 -1.70 10.94 0.84
CA LEU A 106 -2.98 10.53 0.27
C LEU A 106 -3.76 11.77 -0.16
N LEU A 107 -3.98 11.93 -1.46
CA LEU A 107 -4.74 13.04 -2.03
C LEU A 107 -6.14 12.55 -2.42
N ARG A 108 -7.17 13.04 -1.73
CA ARG A 108 -8.57 12.77 -2.07
C ARG A 108 -9.11 13.90 -2.94
N LEU A 109 -9.47 13.56 -4.18
CA LEU A 109 -10.03 14.51 -5.14
C LEU A 109 -11.56 14.61 -4.99
N LYS A 110 -12.13 15.74 -5.43
CA LYS A 110 -13.58 16.00 -5.38
C LYS A 110 -14.40 15.16 -6.37
N GLN A 111 -13.73 14.57 -7.36
CA GLN A 111 -14.33 13.70 -8.36
C GLN A 111 -13.41 12.49 -8.58
N ALA A 112 -14.02 11.38 -8.99
CA ALA A 112 -13.27 10.22 -9.44
C ALA A 112 -12.71 10.49 -10.85
N TYR A 113 -11.49 10.03 -11.07
CA TYR A 113 -10.91 9.96 -12.40
C TYR A 113 -10.83 8.48 -12.78
N GLY A 114 -11.25 8.15 -14.01
CA GLY A 114 -11.26 6.77 -14.47
C GLY A 114 -9.86 6.23 -14.70
N GLU A 115 -9.62 4.97 -14.33
CA GLU A 115 -8.45 4.20 -14.77
C GLU A 115 -8.84 3.41 -16.04
N THR A 116 -7.94 3.35 -17.01
CA THR A 116 -8.20 2.67 -18.30
C THR A 116 -7.48 1.34 -18.41
N LYS A 117 -6.70 0.96 -17.39
CA LYS A 117 -5.86 -0.24 -17.37
C LYS A 117 -6.60 -1.51 -16.97
N ASP A 118 -7.89 -1.43 -16.65
CA ASP A 118 -8.60 -2.47 -15.91
C ASP A 118 -9.23 -3.59 -16.76
N GLY A 119 -8.98 -3.68 -18.08
CA GLY A 119 -9.31 -4.92 -18.80
C GLY A 119 -9.54 -4.89 -20.31
N TRP A 120 -9.84 -6.10 -20.77
CA TRP A 120 -9.94 -6.68 -22.12
C TRP A 120 -10.99 -6.10 -23.08
N MET A 121 -11.53 -4.92 -22.79
CA MET A 121 -12.54 -4.24 -23.62
C MET A 121 -12.16 -2.78 -23.81
N GLU A 122 -12.53 -2.22 -24.96
CA GLU A 122 -12.35 -0.78 -25.19
C GLU A 122 -13.10 0.02 -24.11
N PRO A 123 -12.41 0.93 -23.38
CA PRO A 123 -13.05 1.73 -22.36
C PRO A 123 -14.07 2.68 -23.01
N PRO A 124 -15.23 2.93 -22.36
CA PRO A 124 -16.21 3.85 -22.89
C PRO A 124 -15.65 5.29 -22.96
N PRO A 125 -16.17 6.15 -23.86
CA PRO A 125 -15.59 7.48 -24.13
C PRO A 125 -15.47 8.40 -22.91
N ASP A 126 -16.42 8.31 -21.97
CA ASP A 126 -16.43 9.05 -20.71
C ASP A 126 -15.24 8.69 -19.82
N ARG A 127 -14.89 7.39 -19.75
CA ARG A 127 -13.72 6.91 -19.00
C ARG A 127 -12.42 7.37 -19.64
N VAL A 128 -12.35 7.36 -20.98
CA VAL A 128 -11.18 7.88 -21.72
C VAL A 128 -10.99 9.37 -21.44
N LEU A 129 -12.07 10.15 -21.42
CA LEU A 129 -12.04 11.57 -21.09
C LEU A 129 -11.56 11.79 -19.65
N ALA A 130 -12.11 11.06 -18.68
CA ALA A 130 -11.71 11.17 -17.28
C ALA A 130 -10.23 10.82 -17.06
N ASN A 131 -9.72 9.75 -17.68
CA ASN A 131 -8.30 9.42 -17.63
C ASN A 131 -7.42 10.50 -18.29
N THR A 132 -7.88 11.10 -19.39
CA THR A 132 -7.17 12.20 -20.05
C THR A 132 -7.02 13.42 -19.14
N GLU A 133 -8.07 13.78 -18.40
CA GLU A 133 -8.02 14.87 -17.41
C GLU A 133 -7.10 14.53 -16.23
N TRP A 134 -7.09 13.27 -15.77
CA TRP A 134 -6.13 12.82 -14.75
C TRP A 134 -4.68 12.94 -15.20
N LEU A 135 -4.38 12.51 -16.42
CA LEU A 135 -3.03 12.60 -16.98
C LEU A 135 -2.57 14.07 -17.13
N LYS A 136 -3.48 14.98 -17.47
CA LYS A 136 -3.20 16.43 -17.48
C LYS A 136 -2.92 16.95 -16.07
N LEU A 137 -3.79 16.64 -15.11
CA LEU A 137 -3.68 17.10 -13.71
C LEU A 137 -2.37 16.63 -13.07
N THR A 138 -1.96 15.39 -13.34
CA THR A 138 -0.80 14.76 -12.69
C THR A 138 0.50 14.90 -13.45
N LYS A 139 0.49 15.51 -14.64
CA LYS A 139 1.66 15.62 -15.52
C LYS A 139 2.89 16.16 -14.79
N ASP A 140 2.71 17.26 -14.06
CA ASP A 140 3.80 17.97 -13.39
C ASP A 140 4.04 17.43 -11.97
N MET A 141 3.06 16.74 -11.38
CA MET A 141 3.19 16.12 -10.05
C MET A 141 4.23 15.00 -10.04
N LYS A 142 4.47 14.35 -11.19
CA LYS A 142 5.50 13.30 -11.34
C LYS A 142 6.93 13.81 -11.12
N ALA A 143 7.16 15.11 -11.22
CA ALA A 143 8.46 15.70 -10.88
C ALA A 143 8.66 15.86 -9.37
N SER A 144 7.58 15.79 -8.59
CA SER A 144 7.57 16.06 -7.14
C SER A 144 7.40 14.81 -6.29
N ALA A 145 7.29 13.63 -6.90
CA ALA A 145 7.12 12.35 -6.20
C ALA A 145 7.83 11.23 -6.95
N ASP A 146 8.55 10.38 -6.20
CA ASP A 146 9.19 9.18 -6.76
C ASP A 146 8.16 8.20 -7.34
N HIS A 147 6.98 8.13 -6.71
CA HIS A 147 5.85 7.31 -7.14
C HIS A 147 4.53 8.09 -6.99
N LEU A 148 3.71 8.06 -8.04
CA LEU A 148 2.37 8.63 -8.06
C LEU A 148 1.40 7.63 -8.70
N GLU A 149 0.43 7.17 -7.92
CA GLU A 149 -0.56 6.18 -8.35
C GLU A 149 -1.96 6.56 -7.87
N GLY A 150 -2.96 6.25 -8.70
CA GLY A 150 -4.37 6.32 -8.30
C GLY A 150 -4.74 5.10 -7.47
N VAL A 151 -5.37 5.31 -6.31
CA VAL A 151 -5.84 4.22 -5.45
C VAL A 151 -7.35 4.25 -5.29
N THR A 152 -7.96 3.06 -5.24
CA THR A 152 -9.38 2.92 -4.94
C THR A 152 -9.59 2.86 -3.43
N ILE A 153 -10.38 3.79 -2.90
CA ILE A 153 -10.84 3.78 -1.50
C ILE A 153 -12.24 3.20 -1.50
N ILE A 154 -12.41 2.00 -0.91
CA ILE A 154 -13.74 1.48 -0.64
C ILE A 154 -14.19 2.07 0.69
N THR A 155 -15.05 3.09 0.63
CA THR A 155 -15.79 3.51 1.81
C THR A 155 -16.88 2.49 2.05
N GLN A 156 -16.80 1.73 3.14
CA GLN A 156 -18.03 1.17 3.71
C GLN A 156 -18.91 2.37 4.03
N ASN A 157 -20.08 2.48 3.39
CA ASN A 157 -21.05 3.49 3.77
C ASN A 157 -21.29 3.32 5.27
N GLN A 158 -20.90 4.32 6.06
CA GLN A 158 -21.41 4.44 7.41
C GLN A 158 -22.86 4.89 7.24
N GLU A 159 -23.76 3.91 7.19
CA GLU A 159 -25.17 4.12 7.52
C GLU A 159 -25.31 4.35 9.03
#